data_AF-A0A1B6I566-F1
#
_entry.id   AF-A0A1B6I566-F1
#
_cell.length_a   1.000
_cell.length_b   1.000
_cell.length_c   1.000
_cell.angle_alpha   90.00
_cell.angle_beta   90.00
_cell.angle_gamma   90.00
#
_symmetry.space_group_name_H-M   'P 1'
#
loop_
_entity.id
_entity.type
_entity.pdbx_description
1 polymer ?
#
loop_
_entity_poly.entity_id
_entity_poly.type
_entity_poly.pdbx_seq_one_letter_code
_entity_poly.pdbx_strand_id
1 'polypeptide(L)'
;MWLLRNDEKGLIYRVSSGKEHTVSRKDADLLLEGDQSISRKHALLSVNDENQNEGIVLKDLGSKYGTFTIIGDGQLTQLSPQQQVTLKCGDNVRFGIQWNSWRVDYVPLMVATSTLTQEEKTEVKQLVTALGGQVVSDWHDKCTHLTMNKLTVTVKVVCALAACQPIVMPSFWKIMTQALTSMQATLPDCK
;
A
#
# COMPACT_ATOMS: atom_id res chain seq x y z
N MET A 1 0.44 0.69 5.23
CA MET A 1 0.38 -0.08 3.97
C MET A 1 1.21 0.61 2.89
N TRP A 2 1.97 -0.17 2.11
CA TRP A 2 2.81 0.33 1.02
C TRP A 2 2.14 0.11 -0.33
N LEU A 3 2.12 1.15 -1.16
CA LEU A 3 1.42 1.17 -2.45
C LEU A 3 2.35 1.66 -3.56
N LEU A 4 2.13 1.13 -4.76
CA LEU A 4 2.56 1.74 -6.01
C LEU A 4 1.34 2.32 -6.71
N ARG A 5 1.40 3.58 -7.13
CA ARG A 5 0.33 4.24 -7.89
C ARG A 5 0.81 4.67 -9.27
N ASN A 6 0.10 4.25 -10.31
CA ASN A 6 0.26 4.77 -11.66
C ASN A 6 -0.84 5.80 -11.90
N ASP A 7 -0.49 7.07 -11.81
CA ASP A 7 -1.47 8.17 -11.96
C ASP A 7 -1.99 8.27 -13.40
N GLU A 8 -1.18 7.93 -14.40
CA GLU A 8 -1.58 7.99 -15.83
C GLU A 8 -2.65 6.94 -16.19
N LYS A 9 -2.55 5.75 -15.61
CA LYS A 9 -3.48 4.63 -15.84
C LYS A 9 -4.55 4.52 -14.77
N GLY A 10 -4.46 5.31 -13.70
CA GLY A 10 -5.30 5.16 -12.52
C GLY A 10 -5.20 3.73 -11.97
N LEU A 11 -3.99 3.23 -11.72
CA LEU A 11 -3.80 1.89 -11.16
C LEU A 11 -3.16 2.00 -9.78
N ILE A 12 -3.60 1.13 -8.87
CA ILE A 12 -3.01 1.00 -7.54
C ILE A 12 -2.61 -0.45 -7.34
N TYR A 13 -1.39 -0.64 -6.87
CA TYR A 13 -0.86 -1.95 -6.50
C TYR A 13 -0.38 -1.94 -5.06
N ARG A 14 -0.80 -2.94 -4.27
CA ARG A 14 -0.34 -3.09 -2.88
C ARG A 14 0.86 -4.03 -2.80
N VAL A 15 1.97 -3.54 -2.29
CA VAL A 15 3.11 -4.39 -1.90
C VAL A 15 2.89 -4.86 -0.48
N SER A 16 2.70 -6.16 -0.30
CA SER A 16 2.35 -6.78 0.98
C SER A 16 3.61 -7.14 1.75
N SER A 17 3.60 -6.90 3.07
CA SER A 17 4.68 -7.35 3.95
C SER A 17 4.76 -8.89 4.00
N GLY A 18 5.98 -9.41 4.21
CA GLY A 18 6.25 -10.85 4.32
C GLY A 18 6.20 -11.64 3.00
N LYS A 19 6.03 -10.97 1.85
CA LYS A 19 5.99 -11.60 0.52
C LYS A 19 6.86 -10.83 -0.48
N GLU A 20 7.54 -11.56 -1.37
CA GLU A 20 8.09 -10.98 -2.60
C GLU A 20 7.03 -10.95 -3.70
N HIS A 21 6.94 -9.82 -4.38
CA HIS A 21 6.01 -9.53 -5.45
C HIS A 21 6.77 -9.45 -6.78
N THR A 22 6.36 -10.25 -7.73
CA THR A 22 6.97 -10.30 -9.06
C THR A 22 6.42 -9.20 -9.96
N VAL A 23 7.29 -8.56 -10.74
CA VAL A 23 6.92 -7.60 -11.80
C VAL A 23 7.26 -8.19 -13.16
N SER A 24 6.29 -8.26 -14.06
CA SER A 24 6.47 -8.87 -15.38
C SER A 24 5.41 -8.42 -16.37
N ARG A 25 5.68 -8.59 -17.67
CA ARG A 25 4.67 -8.49 -18.73
C ARG A 25 3.76 -9.71 -18.87
N LYS A 26 4.08 -10.82 -18.18
CA LYS A 26 3.34 -12.09 -18.18
C LYS A 26 3.51 -12.82 -16.85
N ASP A 27 2.45 -13.43 -16.35
CA ASP A 27 2.45 -14.36 -15.20
C ASP A 27 3.17 -13.79 -13.96
N ALA A 28 2.63 -12.72 -13.37
CA ALA A 28 3.22 -12.04 -12.21
C ALA A 28 2.18 -11.48 -11.25
N ASP A 29 2.63 -11.13 -10.04
CA ASP A 29 1.80 -10.45 -9.04
C ASP A 29 1.46 -9.02 -9.48
N LEU A 30 2.43 -8.26 -10.01
CA LEU A 30 2.23 -7.00 -10.71
C LEU A 30 2.42 -7.22 -12.21
N LEU A 31 1.29 -7.43 -12.90
CA LEU A 31 1.25 -7.71 -14.33
C LEU A 31 1.15 -6.41 -15.13
N LEU A 32 2.20 -6.09 -15.89
CA LEU A 32 2.32 -4.88 -16.71
C LEU A 32 2.12 -5.23 -18.20
N GLU A 33 0.88 -5.56 -18.57
CA GLU A 33 0.51 -5.93 -19.93
C GLU A 33 0.58 -4.76 -20.92
N GLY A 34 0.73 -5.08 -22.20
CA GLY A 34 0.75 -4.10 -23.30
C GLY A 34 2.06 -3.34 -23.49
N ASP A 35 2.97 -3.35 -22.52
CA ASP A 35 4.29 -2.73 -22.63
C ASP A 35 5.38 -3.75 -23.01
N GLN A 36 5.82 -3.69 -24.27
CA GLN A 36 6.84 -4.61 -24.81
C GLN A 36 8.25 -4.36 -24.25
N SER A 37 8.47 -3.23 -23.57
CA SER A 37 9.72 -2.96 -22.87
C SER A 37 9.83 -3.68 -21.53
N ILE A 38 8.72 -4.22 -21.01
CA ILE A 38 8.74 -5.01 -19.78
C ILE A 38 9.23 -6.44 -20.09
N SER A 39 10.23 -6.90 -19.33
CA SER A 39 10.74 -8.27 -19.42
C SER A 39 9.80 -9.26 -18.72
N ARG A 40 9.87 -10.55 -19.10
CA ARG A 40 9.10 -11.63 -18.42
C ARG A 40 9.57 -11.93 -16.99
N LYS A 41 10.76 -11.43 -16.64
CA LYS A 41 11.35 -11.49 -15.32
C LYS A 41 11.99 -10.12 -15.10
N HIS A 42 11.16 -9.12 -14.77
CA HIS A 42 11.58 -7.72 -14.79
C HIS A 42 12.21 -7.31 -13.46
N ALA A 43 11.44 -7.39 -12.38
CA ALA A 43 11.86 -6.95 -11.06
C ALA A 43 11.17 -7.76 -9.96
N LEU A 44 11.71 -7.65 -8.74
CA LEU A 44 11.07 -8.06 -7.50
C LEU A 44 10.81 -6.84 -6.63
N LEU A 45 9.69 -6.88 -5.91
CA LEU A 45 9.30 -5.91 -4.90
C LEU A 45 9.08 -6.64 -3.57
N SER A 46 9.52 -6.06 -2.47
CA SER A 46 9.17 -6.53 -1.13
C SER A 46 9.08 -5.35 -0.18
N VAL A 47 8.44 -5.51 0.98
CA VAL A 47 8.44 -4.48 2.02
C VAL A 47 9.66 -4.70 2.92
N ASN A 48 10.40 -3.63 3.21
CA ASN A 48 11.31 -3.60 4.35
C ASN A 48 10.57 -2.99 5.54
N ASP A 49 10.42 -3.75 6.62
CA ASP A 49 9.78 -3.33 7.88
C ASP A 49 10.82 -3.03 8.99
N GLU A 50 12.10 -2.93 8.65
CA GLU A 50 13.13 -2.53 9.60
C GLU A 50 12.97 -1.04 9.95
N ASN A 51 12.82 -0.74 11.24
CA ASN A 51 12.46 0.58 11.84
C ASN A 51 13.22 1.81 11.31
N GLN A 52 14.38 1.66 10.65
CA GLN A 52 15.18 2.77 10.10
C GLN A 52 15.18 2.79 8.57
N ASN A 53 14.71 1.75 7.91
CA ASN A 53 14.72 1.63 6.45
C ASN A 53 13.38 1.20 5.86
N GLU A 54 12.27 1.57 6.51
CA GLU A 54 10.91 1.26 6.02
C GLU A 54 10.70 1.73 4.57
N GLY A 55 10.18 0.86 3.71
CA GLY A 55 10.00 1.18 2.29
C GLY A 55 9.69 -0.03 1.42
N ILE A 56 9.48 0.24 0.13
CA ILE A 56 9.42 -0.81 -0.89
C ILE A 56 10.83 -1.08 -1.38
N VAL A 57 11.31 -2.28 -1.15
CA VAL A 57 12.57 -2.74 -1.71
C VAL A 57 12.36 -3.22 -3.12
N LEU A 58 13.05 -2.61 -4.06
CA LEU A 58 13.01 -2.89 -5.48
C LEU A 58 14.33 -3.53 -5.91
N LYS A 59 14.25 -4.62 -6.68
CA LYS A 59 15.40 -5.27 -7.31
C LYS A 59 15.14 -5.54 -8.78
N ASP A 60 15.95 -4.94 -9.67
CA ASP A 60 15.93 -5.24 -11.10
C ASP A 60 16.56 -6.62 -11.36
N LEU A 61 15.90 -7.47 -12.15
CA LEU A 61 16.35 -8.85 -12.41
C LEU A 61 17.20 -8.98 -13.69
N GLY A 62 17.81 -7.90 -14.16
CA GLY A 62 18.51 -7.84 -15.44
C GLY A 62 17.54 -7.62 -16.59
N SER A 63 16.60 -6.69 -16.42
CA SER A 63 15.59 -6.39 -17.43
C SER A 63 16.24 -5.81 -18.69
N LYS A 64 15.72 -6.17 -19.88
CA LYS A 64 16.31 -5.76 -21.17
C LYS A 64 16.36 -4.23 -21.35
N TYR A 65 15.33 -3.54 -20.89
CA TYR A 65 15.19 -2.09 -21.06
C TYR A 65 15.36 -1.31 -19.74
N GLY A 66 15.81 -1.99 -18.68
CA GLY A 66 16.11 -1.38 -17.38
C GLY A 66 14.89 -1.05 -16.52
N THR A 67 15.20 -0.79 -15.26
CA THR A 67 14.31 -0.16 -14.28
C THR A 67 14.94 1.17 -13.86
N PHE A 68 14.14 2.24 -13.79
CA PHE A 68 14.60 3.58 -13.47
C PHE A 68 13.94 4.08 -12.20
N THR A 69 14.64 4.86 -11.39
CA THR A 69 14.10 5.41 -10.14
C THR A 69 14.37 6.90 -10.04
N ILE A 70 13.49 7.62 -9.35
CA ILE A 70 13.69 8.99 -8.88
C ILE A 70 13.51 8.93 -7.37
N ILE A 71 14.58 9.21 -6.62
CA ILE A 71 14.59 9.13 -5.15
C ILE A 71 14.66 10.55 -4.61
N GLY A 72 13.73 10.92 -3.73
CA GLY A 72 13.56 12.29 -3.25
C GLY A 72 13.36 13.29 -4.40
N ASP A 73 14.11 14.38 -4.38
CA ASP A 73 14.19 15.41 -5.43
C ASP A 73 15.31 15.14 -6.45
N GLY A 74 15.84 13.91 -6.47
CA GLY A 74 16.96 13.50 -7.30
C GLY A 74 16.63 13.39 -8.79
N GLN A 75 17.64 12.96 -9.56
CA GLN A 75 17.50 12.71 -11.00
C GLN A 75 17.08 11.27 -11.28
N LEU A 76 16.48 11.08 -12.46
CA LEU A 76 16.16 9.75 -12.98
C LEU A 76 17.44 8.93 -13.16
N THR A 77 17.54 7.84 -12.41
CA THR A 77 18.72 6.94 -12.43
C THR A 77 18.29 5.54 -12.86
N GLN A 78 19.08 4.90 -13.73
CA GLN A 78 18.86 3.50 -14.09
C GLN A 78 19.53 2.59 -13.05
N LEU A 79 18.81 1.58 -12.57
CA LEU A 79 19.38 0.56 -11.70
C LEU A 79 20.30 -0.37 -12.48
N SER A 80 21.43 -0.73 -11.86
CA SER A 80 22.27 -1.79 -12.40
C SER A 80 21.55 -3.15 -12.27
N PRO A 81 21.83 -4.12 -13.15
CA PRO A 81 21.26 -5.47 -13.03
C PRO A 81 21.53 -6.07 -11.64
N GLN A 82 20.51 -6.69 -11.03
CA GLN A 82 20.55 -7.27 -9.68
C GLN A 82 20.76 -6.28 -8.53
N GLN A 83 20.87 -4.97 -8.81
CA GLN A 83 20.95 -3.95 -7.79
C GLN A 83 19.61 -3.84 -7.06
N GLN A 84 19.70 -3.68 -5.74
CA GLN A 84 18.57 -3.48 -4.85
C GLN A 84 18.58 -2.04 -4.32
N VAL A 85 17.41 -1.44 -4.23
CA VAL A 85 17.21 -0.11 -3.65
C VAL A 85 15.94 -0.09 -2.82
N THR A 86 15.94 0.68 -1.73
CA THR A 86 14.73 0.91 -0.93
C THR A 86 14.10 2.23 -1.38
N LEU A 87 12.88 2.15 -1.90
CA LEU A 87 12.06 3.29 -2.25
C LEU A 87 11.20 3.73 -1.06
N LYS A 88 11.24 5.01 -0.75
CA LYS A 88 10.47 5.67 0.32
C LYS A 88 9.18 6.26 -0.23
N CYS A 89 8.28 6.65 0.67
CA CYS A 89 7.08 7.38 0.29
C CYS A 89 7.47 8.66 -0.46
N GLY A 90 6.87 8.88 -1.62
CA GLY A 90 7.17 10.00 -2.53
C GLY A 90 8.15 9.66 -3.66
N ASP A 91 8.94 8.59 -3.54
CA ASP A 91 9.85 8.16 -4.60
C ASP A 91 9.06 7.62 -5.81
N ASN A 92 9.70 7.61 -6.98
CA ASN A 92 9.12 7.06 -8.20
C ASN A 92 9.98 5.93 -8.77
N VAL A 93 9.32 4.97 -9.42
CA VAL A 93 9.93 3.91 -10.20
C VAL A 93 9.27 3.83 -11.58
N ARG A 94 10.08 3.68 -12.62
CA ARG A 94 9.63 3.35 -13.97
C ARG A 94 10.22 2.01 -14.40
N PHE A 95 9.34 1.07 -14.73
CA PHE A 95 9.74 -0.21 -15.32
C PHE A 95 9.80 -0.08 -16.84
N GLY A 96 10.93 -0.45 -17.45
CA GLY A 96 11.13 -0.27 -18.89
C GLY A 96 11.14 1.20 -19.31
N ILE A 97 10.74 1.45 -20.56
CA ILE A 97 10.90 2.75 -21.23
C ILE A 97 9.59 3.37 -21.73
N GLN A 98 8.42 2.80 -21.39
CA GLN A 98 7.10 3.33 -21.77
C GLN A 98 6.37 3.93 -20.56
N TRP A 99 5.04 3.74 -20.46
CA TRP A 99 4.14 4.40 -19.48
C TRP A 99 4.08 3.73 -18.09
N ASN A 100 4.92 2.74 -17.82
CA ASN A 100 4.92 2.03 -16.53
C ASN A 100 5.70 2.81 -15.45
N SER A 101 5.29 4.05 -15.21
CA SER A 101 5.79 4.92 -14.13
C SER A 101 4.86 4.87 -12.93
N TRP A 102 5.43 4.73 -11.73
CA TRP A 102 4.69 4.51 -10.50
C TRP A 102 5.29 5.32 -9.36
N ARG A 103 4.43 5.98 -8.57
CA ARG A 103 4.80 6.63 -7.32
C ARG A 103 4.65 5.66 -6.15
N VAL A 104 5.59 5.70 -5.21
CA VAL A 104 5.51 4.98 -3.95
C VAL A 104 4.72 5.81 -2.94
N ASP A 105 3.63 5.25 -2.42
CA ASP A 105 2.82 5.87 -1.37
C ASP A 105 2.82 4.98 -0.12
N TYR A 106 2.87 5.62 1.05
CA TYR A 106 2.64 4.98 2.33
C TYR A 106 1.35 5.52 2.97
N VAL A 107 0.45 4.61 3.32
CA VAL A 107 -0.79 4.94 4.03
C VAL A 107 -0.76 4.26 5.40
N PRO A 108 -0.54 4.99 6.50
CA PRO A 108 -0.57 4.41 7.84
C PRO A 108 -1.98 3.90 8.16
N LEU A 109 -2.07 2.74 8.81
CA LEU A 109 -3.33 2.14 9.21
C LEU A 109 -3.26 1.77 10.69
N MET A 110 -3.64 2.72 11.54
CA MET A 110 -3.73 2.52 12.98
C MET A 110 -5.18 2.71 13.40
N VAL A 111 -5.82 1.63 13.85
CA VAL A 111 -7.28 1.54 13.93
C VAL A 111 -7.69 1.26 15.37
N ALA A 112 -8.47 2.17 15.96
CA ALA A 112 -9.13 1.89 17.23
C ALA A 112 -10.51 1.26 16.98
N THR A 113 -11.01 0.47 17.94
CA THR A 113 -12.37 -0.07 17.89
C THR A 113 -13.24 0.45 19.04
N SER A 114 -14.53 0.65 18.78
CA SER A 114 -15.51 1.07 19.79
C SER A 114 -16.79 0.25 19.64
N THR A 115 -17.34 -0.19 20.77
CA THR A 115 -18.68 -0.83 20.85
C THR A 115 -18.90 -2.00 19.87
N LEU A 116 -17.82 -2.69 19.50
CA LEU A 116 -17.87 -3.91 18.68
C LEU A 116 -17.92 -5.15 19.57
N THR A 117 -18.59 -6.21 19.11
CA THR A 117 -18.52 -7.54 19.73
C THR A 117 -17.12 -8.14 19.60
N GLN A 118 -16.86 -9.24 20.29
CA GLN A 118 -15.55 -9.89 20.22
C GLN A 118 -15.27 -10.47 18.84
N GLU A 119 -16.29 -11.00 18.18
CA GLU A 119 -16.24 -11.55 16.83
C GLU A 119 -15.91 -10.44 15.82
N GLU A 120 -16.60 -9.30 15.91
CA GLU A 120 -16.39 -8.14 15.04
C GLU A 120 -15.00 -7.54 15.21
N LYS A 121 -14.50 -7.42 16.45
CA LYS A 121 -13.12 -6.98 16.71
C LYS A 121 -12.10 -7.92 16.08
N THR A 122 -12.36 -9.22 16.16
CA THR A 122 -11.47 -10.24 15.58
C THR A 122 -11.43 -10.12 14.05
N GLU A 123 -12.60 -9.95 13.42
CA GLU A 123 -12.70 -9.73 11.97
C GLU A 123 -11.97 -8.45 11.53
N VAL A 124 -12.23 -7.32 12.20
CA VAL A 124 -11.55 -6.05 11.89
C VAL A 124 -10.04 -6.19 12.05
N LYS A 125 -9.58 -6.85 13.11
CA LYS A 125 -8.14 -7.10 13.33
C LYS A 125 -7.53 -7.93 12.21
N GLN A 126 -8.19 -8.99 11.77
CA GLN A 126 -7.71 -9.82 10.65
C GLN A 126 -7.59 -9.00 9.36
N LEU A 127 -8.62 -8.22 9.00
CA LEU A 127 -8.64 -7.41 7.79
C LEU A 127 -7.56 -6.31 7.83
N VAL A 128 -7.49 -5.55 8.93
CA VAL A 128 -6.53 -4.46 9.09
C VAL A 128 -5.10 -5.00 9.13
N THR A 129 -4.82 -6.10 9.85
CA THR A 129 -3.49 -6.73 9.82
C THR A 129 -3.13 -7.24 8.44
N ALA A 130 -4.08 -7.83 7.70
CA ALA A 130 -3.83 -8.28 6.33
C ALA A 130 -3.52 -7.13 5.37
N LEU A 131 -3.95 -5.90 5.68
CA LEU A 131 -3.59 -4.67 4.97
C LEU A 131 -2.24 -4.08 5.41
N GLY A 132 -1.57 -4.67 6.40
CA GLY A 132 -0.34 -4.13 6.99
C GLY A 132 -0.61 -2.97 7.96
N GLY A 133 -1.78 -2.98 8.60
CA GLY A 133 -2.16 -2.06 9.67
C GLY A 133 -2.18 -2.72 11.04
N GLN A 134 -2.50 -1.92 12.06
CA GLN A 134 -2.59 -2.34 13.45
C GLN A 134 -3.92 -1.92 14.06
N VAL A 135 -4.54 -2.83 14.82
CA VAL A 135 -5.68 -2.53 15.68
C VAL A 135 -5.19 -2.28 17.10
N VAL A 136 -5.59 -1.15 17.69
CA VAL A 136 -5.23 -0.73 19.04
C VAL A 136 -6.45 -0.73 19.96
N SER A 137 -6.22 -0.96 21.26
CA SER A 137 -7.29 -0.99 22.26
C SER A 137 -7.86 0.41 22.49
N ASP A 138 -7.00 1.42 22.59
CA ASP A 138 -7.35 2.78 23.00
C ASP A 138 -7.05 3.79 21.91
N TRP A 139 -7.79 4.90 21.91
CA TRP A 139 -7.54 5.99 20.98
C TRP A 139 -6.29 6.75 21.40
N HIS A 140 -5.46 7.11 20.43
CA HIS A 140 -4.32 8.01 20.62
C HIS A 140 -4.03 8.80 19.34
N ASP A 141 -3.05 9.69 19.41
CA ASP A 141 -2.64 10.64 18.36
C ASP A 141 -2.32 10.03 16.99
N LYS A 142 -1.75 8.82 16.97
CA LYS A 142 -1.42 8.11 15.73
C LYS A 142 -2.58 7.34 15.13
N CYS A 143 -3.74 7.27 15.80
CA CYS A 143 -4.92 6.61 15.24
C CYS A 143 -5.40 7.32 13.98
N THR A 144 -5.63 6.55 12.94
CA THR A 144 -6.08 7.00 11.61
C THR A 144 -7.57 6.76 11.40
N HIS A 145 -8.16 5.79 12.10
CA HIS A 145 -9.57 5.42 11.93
C HIS A 145 -10.14 4.93 13.26
N LEU A 146 -11.40 5.25 13.51
CA LEU A 146 -12.21 4.58 14.52
C LEU A 146 -13.18 3.63 13.83
N THR A 147 -13.19 2.35 14.20
CA THR A 147 -14.15 1.39 13.67
C THR A 147 -15.27 1.09 14.67
N MET A 148 -16.52 1.26 14.25
CA MET A 148 -17.70 0.90 15.04
C MET A 148 -18.91 0.56 14.15
N ASN A 149 -19.82 -0.29 14.64
CA ASN A 149 -20.99 -0.75 13.86
C ASN A 149 -22.18 0.21 13.87
N LYS A 150 -22.37 0.93 14.98
CA LYS A 150 -23.46 1.90 15.15
C LYS A 150 -22.92 3.10 15.88
N LEU A 151 -23.07 4.28 15.29
CA LEU A 151 -22.62 5.53 15.91
C LEU A 151 -23.29 5.69 17.27
N THR A 152 -22.46 5.63 18.31
CA THR A 152 -22.82 5.84 19.71
C THR A 152 -21.76 6.75 20.29
N VAL A 153 -22.13 7.86 20.90
CA VAL A 153 -21.16 8.85 21.40
C VAL A 153 -20.39 8.24 22.58
N THR A 154 -19.18 7.76 22.29
CA THR A 154 -18.20 7.31 23.29
C THR A 154 -17.05 8.30 23.36
N VAL A 155 -16.20 8.17 24.39
CA VAL A 155 -14.95 8.96 24.48
C VAL A 155 -14.13 8.84 23.20
N LYS A 156 -14.01 7.64 22.63
CA LYS A 156 -13.25 7.41 21.39
C LYS A 156 -13.86 8.12 20.19
N VAL A 157 -15.20 8.20 20.10
CA VAL A 157 -15.89 8.97 19.06
C VAL A 157 -15.56 10.44 19.17
N VAL A 158 -15.64 11.02 20.38
CA VAL A 158 -15.29 12.43 20.61
C VAL A 158 -13.83 12.69 20.23
N CYS A 159 -12.90 11.80 20.61
CA CYS A 159 -11.49 11.93 20.25
C CYS A 159 -11.26 11.83 18.73
N ALA A 160 -11.92 10.89 18.04
CA ALA A 160 -11.80 10.76 16.58
C ALA A 160 -12.30 12.01 15.85
N LEU A 161 -13.45 12.56 16.28
CA LEU A 161 -14.00 13.80 15.72
C LEU A 161 -13.08 15.00 15.98
N ALA A 162 -12.56 15.13 17.21
CA ALA A 162 -11.63 16.19 17.57
C ALA A 162 -10.31 16.12 16.77
N ALA A 163 -9.86 14.92 16.42
CA ALA A 163 -8.69 14.68 15.58
C ALA A 163 -8.98 14.72 14.06
N CYS A 164 -10.21 15.04 13.66
CA CYS A 164 -10.70 15.00 12.28
C CYS A 164 -10.42 13.67 11.57
N GLN A 165 -10.47 12.56 12.33
CA GLN A 165 -10.25 11.22 11.81
C GLN A 165 -11.58 10.55 11.47
N PRO A 166 -11.62 9.73 10.40
CA PRO A 166 -12.83 9.03 9.98
C PRO A 166 -13.31 8.01 11.02
N ILE A 167 -14.64 7.89 11.10
CA ILE A 167 -15.33 6.84 11.84
C ILE A 167 -16.00 5.92 10.81
N VAL A 168 -15.53 4.68 10.70
CA VAL A 168 -15.93 3.74 9.65
C VAL A 168 -16.60 2.50 10.22
N MET A 169 -17.41 1.83 9.40
CA MET A 169 -17.97 0.52 9.72
C MET A 169 -16.97 -0.60 9.39
N PRO A 170 -17.06 -1.80 10.03
CA PRO A 170 -16.25 -2.97 9.65
C PRO A 170 -16.30 -3.34 8.16
N SER A 171 -17.43 -3.08 7.49
CA SER A 171 -17.60 -3.30 6.05
C SER A 171 -16.62 -2.50 5.18
N PHE A 172 -16.18 -1.32 5.65
CA PHE A 172 -15.17 -0.51 4.96
C PHE A 172 -13.88 -1.29 4.70
N TRP A 173 -13.40 -2.03 5.70
CA TRP A 173 -12.17 -2.82 5.59
C TRP A 173 -12.30 -3.99 4.60
N LYS A 174 -13.50 -4.57 4.49
CA LYS A 174 -13.80 -5.61 3.49
C LYS A 174 -13.72 -5.03 2.09
N ILE A 175 -14.37 -3.89 1.86
CA ILE A 175 -14.37 -3.19 0.57
C ILE A 175 -12.94 -2.76 0.20
N MET A 176 -12.17 -2.22 1.15
CA MET A 176 -10.78 -1.84 0.93
C MET A 176 -9.90 -3.03 0.50
N THR A 177 -10.07 -4.18 1.16
CA THR A 177 -9.33 -5.40 0.81
C THR A 177 -9.68 -5.90 -0.60
N GLN A 178 -10.97 -5.84 -0.97
CA GLN A 178 -11.44 -6.23 -2.30
C GLN A 178 -10.92 -5.29 -3.40
N ALA A 179 -10.94 -3.97 -3.16
CA ALA A 179 -10.44 -2.97 -4.10
C ALA A 179 -8.95 -3.16 -4.42
N LEU A 180 -8.14 -3.47 -3.39
CA LEU A 180 -6.70 -3.69 -3.55
C LEU A 180 -6.36 -5.02 -4.22
N THR A 181 -7.19 -6.05 -4.05
CA THR A 181 -7.02 -7.34 -4.75
C THR A 181 -7.28 -7.22 -6.25
N SER A 182 -8.17 -6.31 -6.65
CA SER A 182 -8.58 -6.12 -8.05
C SER A 182 -7.81 -5.00 -8.78
N MET A 183 -6.76 -4.44 -8.18
CA MET A 183 -5.98 -3.32 -8.73
C MET A 183 -6.85 -2.14 -9.20
N GLN A 184 -7.85 -1.77 -8.39
CA GLN A 184 -8.76 -0.69 -8.73
C GLN A 184 -8.09 0.69 -8.69
N ALA A 185 -8.63 1.60 -9.49
CA ALA A 185 -8.17 2.99 -9.59
C ALA A 185 -8.41 3.82 -8.33
N THR A 186 -9.43 3.48 -7.55
CA THR A 186 -9.90 4.28 -6.42
C THR A 186 -10.03 3.41 -5.18
N LEU A 187 -9.43 3.87 -4.08
CA LEU A 187 -9.68 3.30 -2.76
C LEU A 187 -11.07 3.73 -2.26
N PRO A 188 -11.73 2.94 -1.41
CA PRO A 188 -13.03 3.32 -0.85
C PRO A 188 -12.89 4.62 -0.05
N ASP A 189 -13.91 5.47 -0.21
CA ASP A 189 -14.07 6.68 0.60
C ASP A 189 -14.55 6.32 2.02
N CYS A 190 -14.17 7.11 3.00
CA CYS A 190 -14.52 6.94 4.41
C CYS A 190 -15.89 7.51 4.78
N LYS A 191 -16.80 7.67 3.80
CA LYS A 191 -18.12 8.32 3.98
C LYS A 191 -18.98 7.65 5.05
#